data_AF-A0A7R9UP22-F1
#
_entry.id   AF-A0A7R9UP22-F1
#
_cell.length_a   1.000
_cell.length_b   1.000
_cell.length_c   1.000
_cell.angle_alpha   90.00
_cell.angle_beta   90.00
_cell.angle_gamma   90.00
#
_symmetry.space_group_name_H-M   'P 1'
#
loop_
_entity.id
_entity.type
_entity.pdbx_description
1 polymer ?
#
loop_
_entity_poly.entity_id
_entity_poly.type
_entity_poly.pdbx_seq_one_letter_code
_entity_poly.pdbx_strand_id
1 'polypeptide(L)'
;LCYMRSKADGDAANYATLRDKLAGSYAGQAVALLLKEAPVGDAAAAWRSALAAAALSQRDLAPAVSELLLVKDEAETAHVRVAGLVSAALVEQHLLSAIKTIIDEEKPAKHSDLAAD
;
A
#
# COMPACT_ATOMS: atom_id res chain seq x y z
N LEU A 1 -10.20 12.24 -16.20
CA LEU A 1 -9.71 11.64 -17.46
C LEU A 1 -9.14 10.26 -17.13
N CYS A 2 -9.89 9.19 -17.36
CA CYS A 2 -9.41 7.82 -17.17
C CYS A 2 -8.98 7.26 -18.53
N TYR A 3 -7.72 6.84 -18.64
CA TYR A 3 -7.21 6.17 -19.83
C TYR A 3 -7.43 4.67 -19.67
N MET A 4 -8.00 4.02 -20.70
CA MET A 4 -8.20 2.58 -20.68
C MET A 4 -6.92 1.86 -21.06
N ARG A 5 -6.61 0.80 -20.30
CA ARG A 5 -5.44 -0.04 -20.52
C ARG A 5 -5.50 -0.67 -21.91
N SER A 6 -4.51 -0.38 -22.75
CA SER A 6 -4.34 -0.95 -24.08
C SER A 6 -3.29 -2.06 -24.04
N LYS A 7 -3.74 -3.29 -24.34
CA LYS A 7 -2.84 -4.45 -24.45
C LYS A 7 -2.04 -4.48 -25.77
N ALA A 8 -2.41 -3.65 -26.75
CA ALA A 8 -1.85 -3.68 -28.10
C ALA A 8 -0.46 -2.99 -28.17
N ASP A 9 -0.25 -1.95 -27.36
CA ASP A 9 0.97 -1.13 -27.34
C ASP A 9 1.61 -1.08 -25.95
N GLY A 10 1.12 -1.88 -24.99
CA GLY A 10 1.61 -1.86 -23.61
C GLY A 10 1.43 -0.51 -22.93
N ASP A 11 0.39 0.26 -23.30
CA ASP A 11 0.06 1.59 -22.79
C ASP A 11 1.09 2.70 -23.07
N ALA A 12 2.02 2.49 -23.99
CA ALA A 12 3.07 3.47 -24.31
C ALA A 12 2.50 4.85 -24.70
N ALA A 13 1.47 4.89 -25.55
CA ALA A 13 0.83 6.15 -25.97
C ALA A 13 0.09 6.84 -24.80
N ASN A 14 -0.52 6.05 -23.92
CA ASN A 14 -1.19 6.54 -22.71
C ASN A 14 -0.18 7.15 -21.74
N TYR A 15 0.97 6.50 -21.51
CA TYR A 15 2.03 7.02 -20.65
C TYR A 15 2.64 8.32 -21.17
N ALA A 16 2.89 8.43 -22.48
CA ALA A 16 3.36 9.68 -23.09
C ALA A 16 2.35 10.82 -22.87
N THR A 17 1.07 10.55 -23.10
CA THR A 17 0.01 11.57 -22.90
C THR A 17 -0.10 12.00 -21.43
N LEU A 18 -0.02 11.05 -20.49
CA LEU A 18 -0.04 11.33 -19.06
C LEU A 18 1.17 12.15 -18.62
N ARG A 19 2.36 11.77 -19.09
CA ARG A 19 3.61 12.50 -18.85
C ARG A 19 3.51 13.94 -19.32
N ASP A 20 3.05 14.17 -20.55
CA ASP A 20 2.98 15.50 -21.13
C ASP A 20 1.94 16.38 -20.40
N LYS A 21 0.83 15.78 -19.95
CA LYS A 21 -0.14 16.46 -19.09
C LYS A 21 0.41 16.81 -17.72
N LEU A 22 1.23 15.93 -17.12
CA LEU A 22 1.90 16.22 -15.85
C LEU A 22 2.89 17.37 -16.00
N ALA A 23 3.67 17.40 -17.09
CA ALA A 23 4.57 18.51 -17.39
C ALA A 23 3.82 19.83 -17.67
N GLY A 24 2.63 19.77 -18.26
CA GLY A 24 1.77 20.94 -18.49
C GLY A 24 0.90 21.35 -17.29
N SER A 25 0.94 20.60 -16.18
CA SER A 25 0.10 20.86 -15.01
C SER A 25 0.79 21.81 -14.03
N TYR A 26 0.07 22.82 -13.56
CA TYR A 26 0.58 23.88 -12.70
C TYR A 26 1.89 24.49 -13.23
N ALA A 27 2.95 24.50 -12.43
CA ALA A 27 4.26 25.02 -12.82
C ALA A 27 5.11 24.00 -13.59
N GLY A 28 4.65 22.74 -13.77
CA GLY A 28 5.38 21.73 -14.55
C GLY A 28 6.74 21.32 -13.99
N GLN A 29 7.05 21.65 -12.74
CA GLN A 29 8.39 21.50 -12.16
C GLN A 29 8.53 20.28 -11.24
N ALA A 30 7.44 19.82 -10.64
CA ALA A 30 7.48 18.80 -9.60
C ALA A 30 6.31 17.82 -9.68
N VAL A 31 6.59 16.55 -9.40
CA VAL A 31 5.59 15.49 -9.20
C VAL A 31 5.76 14.89 -7.82
N ALA A 32 4.66 14.79 -7.07
CA ALA A 32 4.65 14.16 -5.76
C ALA A 32 4.35 12.67 -5.92
N LEU A 33 5.18 11.82 -5.30
CA LEU A 33 5.13 10.36 -5.42
C LEU A 33 5.31 9.73 -4.04
N LEU A 34 4.84 8.50 -3.88
CA LEU A 34 5.19 7.66 -2.73
C LEU A 34 6.55 7.02 -2.97
N LEU A 35 7.63 7.71 -2.56
CA LEU A 35 8.99 7.33 -2.93
C LEU A 35 9.46 5.99 -2.35
N LYS A 36 8.82 5.54 -1.27
CA LYS A 36 9.13 4.26 -0.61
C LYS A 36 8.48 3.06 -1.30
N GLU A 37 7.56 3.29 -2.24
CA GLU A 37 6.91 2.19 -2.94
C GLU A 37 7.81 1.60 -4.03
N ALA A 38 7.85 0.27 -4.09
CA ALA A 38 8.53 -0.50 -5.12
C ALA A 38 7.50 -1.34 -5.91
N PRO A 39 6.65 -0.70 -6.73
CA PRO A 39 5.67 -1.43 -7.51
C PRO A 39 6.36 -2.36 -8.51
N VAL A 40 5.85 -3.59 -8.60
CA VAL A 40 6.40 -4.68 -9.41
C VAL A 40 5.52 -4.93 -10.63
N GLY A 41 6.13 -5.35 -11.74
CA GLY A 41 5.46 -5.74 -12.98
C GLY A 41 5.75 -4.82 -14.17
N ASP A 42 5.54 -5.35 -15.37
CA ASP A 42 5.94 -4.70 -16.63
C ASP A 42 5.31 -3.32 -16.83
N ALA A 43 4.04 -3.16 -16.45
CA ALA A 43 3.34 -1.88 -16.55
C ALA A 43 3.94 -0.82 -15.62
N ALA A 44 4.29 -1.20 -14.39
CA ALA A 44 4.91 -0.30 -13.43
C ALA A 44 6.31 0.11 -13.88
N ALA A 45 7.09 -0.82 -14.43
CA ALA A 45 8.41 -0.54 -14.99
C ALA A 45 8.32 0.40 -16.21
N ALA A 46 7.40 0.13 -17.13
CA ALA A 46 7.16 0.97 -18.31
C ALA A 46 6.74 2.40 -17.92
N TRP A 47 5.84 2.54 -16.95
CA TRP A 47 5.44 3.86 -16.44
C TRP A 47 6.59 4.62 -15.77
N ARG A 48 7.40 3.96 -14.92
CA ARG A 48 8.56 4.59 -14.27
C ARG A 48 9.58 5.08 -15.28
N SER A 49 9.82 4.30 -16.33
CA SER A 49 10.70 4.69 -17.45
C SER A 49 10.15 5.92 -18.19
N ALA A 50 8.86 5.92 -18.52
CA ALA A 50 8.20 7.06 -19.17
C ALA A 50 8.21 8.33 -18.29
N LEU A 51 8.04 8.20 -16.98
CA LEU A 51 8.08 9.30 -16.04
C LEU A 51 9.49 9.86 -15.84
N ALA A 52 10.52 8.99 -15.83
CA ALA A 52 11.91 9.43 -15.76
C ALA A 52 12.31 10.31 -16.96
N ALA A 53 11.76 10.03 -18.15
CA ALA A 53 11.97 10.84 -19.35
C ALA A 53 11.39 12.27 -19.25
N ALA A 54 10.53 12.55 -18.27
CA ALA A 54 9.92 13.87 -18.05
C ALA A 54 10.83 14.86 -17.32
N ALA A 55 11.92 14.40 -16.70
CA ALA A 55 12.85 15.21 -15.91
C ALA A 55 12.19 16.08 -14.81
N LEU A 56 11.03 15.66 -14.29
CA LEU A 56 10.31 16.36 -13.23
C LEU A 56 10.96 16.10 -11.87
N SER A 57 11.04 17.12 -11.00
CA SER A 57 11.52 16.92 -9.64
C SER A 57 10.54 16.06 -8.84
N GLN A 58 11.03 14.99 -8.20
CA GLN A 58 10.19 14.08 -7.42
C GLN A 58 10.19 14.51 -5.95
N ARG A 59 9.01 14.61 -5.33
CA ARG A 59 8.87 14.90 -3.90
C ARG A 59 8.10 13.79 -3.21
N ASP A 60 8.45 13.52 -1.95
CA ASP A 60 7.72 12.53 -1.15
C ASP A 60 6.34 13.06 -0.77
N LEU A 61 5.31 12.31 -1.13
CA LEU A 61 3.91 12.60 -0.82
C LEU A 61 3.45 11.91 0.47
N ALA A 62 4.22 10.94 1.00
CA ALA A 62 3.79 10.11 2.11
C ALA A 62 3.37 10.89 3.38
N PRO A 63 4.09 11.95 3.81
CA PRO A 63 3.68 12.72 4.99
C PRO A 63 2.31 13.40 4.81
N ALA A 64 2.09 14.01 3.65
CA ALA A 64 0.84 14.72 3.36
C ALA A 64 -0.36 13.76 3.25
N VAL A 65 -0.16 12.59 2.65
CA VAL A 65 -1.21 11.54 2.62
C VAL A 65 -1.49 11.00 4.02
N SER A 66 -0.46 10.85 4.86
CA SER A 66 -0.65 10.42 6.25
C SER A 66 -1.47 11.42 7.06
N GLU A 67 -1.24 12.73 6.86
CA GLU A 67 -2.04 13.78 7.50
C GLU A 67 -3.48 13.79 6.96
N LEU A 68 -3.65 13.62 5.65
CA LEU A 68 -4.98 13.58 5.01
C LEU A 68 -5.82 12.40 5.51
N LEU A 69 -5.20 11.23 5.69
CA LEU A 69 -5.85 10.00 6.14
C LEU A 69 -5.89 9.86 7.67
N LEU A 70 -5.42 10.86 8.42
CA LEU A 70 -5.35 10.78 9.88
C LEU A 70 -6.73 10.73 10.52
N VAL A 71 -7.63 11.61 10.07
CA VAL A 71 -8.99 11.69 10.59
C VAL A 71 -9.84 10.63 9.90
N LYS A 72 -10.38 9.70 10.69
CA LYS A 72 -11.28 8.65 10.20
C LYS A 72 -12.72 9.13 10.20
N ASP A 73 -13.47 8.72 9.18
CA ASP A 73 -14.92 8.86 9.19
C ASP A 73 -15.56 7.82 10.13
N GLU A 74 -16.88 7.92 10.31
CA GLU A 74 -17.60 7.02 11.21
C GLU A 74 -17.60 5.56 10.73
N ALA A 75 -17.66 5.35 9.40
CA ALA A 75 -17.65 4.01 8.82
C ALA A 75 -16.27 3.36 8.95
N GLU A 76 -15.20 4.08 8.64
CA GLU A 76 -13.81 3.67 8.85
C GLU A 76 -13.56 3.37 10.33
N THR A 77 -14.05 4.22 11.23
CA THR A 77 -13.93 3.99 12.68
C THR A 77 -14.67 2.73 13.11
N ALA A 78 -15.86 2.47 12.57
CA ALA A 78 -16.59 1.23 12.83
C ALA A 78 -15.80 0.00 12.36
N HIS A 79 -15.20 0.04 11.18
CA HIS A 79 -14.33 -1.04 10.68
C HIS A 79 -13.11 -1.27 11.60
N VAL A 80 -12.44 -0.19 12.05
CA VAL A 80 -11.31 -0.29 12.98
C VAL A 80 -11.74 -0.93 14.30
N ARG A 81 -12.91 -0.59 14.83
CA ARG A 81 -13.46 -1.21 16.05
C ARG A 81 -13.73 -2.70 15.87
N VAL A 82 -14.35 -3.08 14.75
CA VAL A 82 -14.60 -4.50 14.45
C VAL A 82 -13.30 -5.27 14.32
N ALA A 83 -12.31 -4.72 13.60
CA ALA A 83 -10.98 -5.33 13.51
C ALA A 83 -10.35 -5.52 14.90
N GLY A 84 -10.42 -4.51 15.76
CA GLY A 84 -9.92 -4.60 17.14
C GLY A 84 -10.63 -5.67 17.98
N LEU A 85 -11.95 -5.79 17.88
CA LEU A 85 -12.71 -6.82 18.58
C LEU A 85 -12.35 -8.23 18.10
N VAL A 86 -12.20 -8.42 16.79
CA VAL A 86 -11.77 -9.70 16.21
C VAL A 86 -10.36 -10.05 16.65
N SER A 87 -9.43 -9.10 16.65
CA SER A 87 -8.07 -9.31 17.16
C SER A 87 -8.04 -9.67 18.65
N ALA A 88 -8.85 -9.01 19.48
CA ALA A 88 -8.96 -9.33 20.90
C ALA A 88 -9.52 -10.75 21.12
N ALA A 89 -10.58 -11.12 20.40
CA ALA A 89 -11.15 -12.46 20.46
C ALA A 89 -10.15 -13.54 20.02
N LEU A 90 -9.37 -13.29 18.96
CA LEU A 90 -8.32 -14.20 18.51
C LEU A 90 -7.25 -14.41 19.59
N VAL A 91 -6.81 -13.33 20.24
CA VAL A 91 -5.83 -13.42 21.33
C VAL A 91 -6.40 -14.21 22.51
N GLU A 92 -7.62 -13.91 22.94
CA GLU A 92 -8.22 -14.52 24.13
C GLU A 92 -8.57 -16.00 23.93
N GLN A 93 -9.16 -16.33 22.78
CA GLN A 93 -9.73 -17.65 22.54
C GLN A 93 -8.73 -18.62 21.93
N HIS A 94 -7.84 -18.14 21.06
CA HIS A 94 -6.89 -19.00 20.35
C HIS A 94 -5.49 -18.90 20.94
N LEU A 95 -4.89 -17.70 20.94
CA LEU A 95 -3.49 -17.56 21.33
C LEU A 95 -3.25 -17.89 22.80
N LEU A 96 -4.05 -17.34 23.71
CA LEU A 96 -3.92 -17.62 25.15
C LEU A 96 -4.23 -19.09 25.47
N SER A 97 -5.18 -19.70 24.77
CA SER A 97 -5.49 -21.12 24.93
C SER A 97 -4.33 -22.01 24.48
N ALA A 98 -3.75 -21.72 23.31
CA ALA A 98 -2.58 -22.43 22.80
C ALA A 98 -1.37 -22.30 23.73
N ILE A 99 -1.09 -21.09 24.21
CA ILE A 99 0.01 -20.84 25.16
C ILE A 99 -0.20 -21.61 26.47
N LYS A 100 -1.42 -21.61 27.02
CA LYS A 100 -1.74 -22.38 28.24
C LYS A 100 -1.46 -23.87 28.05
N THR A 101 -1.93 -24.45 26.94
CA THR A 101 -1.70 -25.86 26.62
C THR A 101 -0.20 -26.18 26.48
N ILE A 102 0.56 -25.33 25.79
CA ILE A 102 2.02 -25.52 25.63
C ILE A 102 2.72 -25.55 27.00
N ILE A 103 2.32 -24.66 27.91
CA ILE A 103 2.86 -24.59 29.27
C ILE A 103 2.45 -25.82 30.08
N ASP A 104 1.17 -26.18 30.08
CA ASP A 104 0.63 -27.30 30.85
C ASP A 104 1.22 -28.65 30.42
N GLU A 105 1.51 -28.80 29.13
CA GLU A 105 2.10 -30.03 28.57
C GLU A 105 3.64 -30.02 28.55
N GLU A 106 4.27 -28.93 29.01
CA GLU A 106 5.73 -28.69 28.95
C GLU A 106 6.34 -28.97 27.56
N LYS A 107 5.58 -28.71 26.50
CA LYS A 107 6.00 -29.02 25.13
C LYS A 107 6.92 -27.91 24.59
N PRO A 108 8.04 -28.26 23.93
CA PRO A 108 8.83 -27.27 23.22
C PRO A 108 8.06 -26.79 21.98
N ALA A 109 7.73 -25.50 21.92
CA ALA A 109 7.08 -24.86 20.77
C ALA A 109 7.96 -23.76 20.18
N LYS A 110 7.98 -23.63 18.85
CA LYS A 110 8.67 -22.52 18.17
C LYS A 110 7.71 -21.35 18.00
N HIS A 111 8.22 -20.14 18.17
CA HIS A 111 7.44 -18.91 17.93
C HIS A 111 6.90 -18.80 16.50
N SER A 112 7.58 -19.40 15.50
CA SER A 112 7.11 -19.45 14.11
C SER A 112 5.85 -20.30 13.94
N ASP A 113 5.76 -21.39 14.69
CA ASP A 113 4.69 -22.38 14.53
C ASP A 113 3.42 -21.84 15.20
N LEU A 114 3.57 -21.20 16.37
CA LEU A 114 2.49 -20.50 17.07
C LEU A 114 1.93 -19.28 16.30
N ALA A 115 2.73 -18.67 15.42
CA ALA A 115 2.29 -17.53 14.60
C ALA A 115 1.63 -17.96 13.28
N ALA A 116 1.83 -19.21 12.86
CA ALA A 116 1.26 -19.77 11.64
C ALA A 116 -0.10 -20.44 11.88
N ASP A 117 -0.32 -20.95 13.09
CA ASP A 117 -1.61 -21.47 13.58
C ASP A 117 -2.62 -20.34 13.89
#